data_AF-A0AAN6XYB1-F1
#
_entry.id   AF-A0AAN6XYB1-F1
#
_cell.length_a   1.000
_cell.length_b   1.000
_cell.length_c   1.000
_cell.angle_alpha   90.00
_cell.angle_beta   90.00
_cell.angle_gamma   90.00
#
_symmetry.space_group_name_H-M   'P 1'
#
loop_
_entity.id
_entity.type
_entity.pdbx_description
1 polymer ?
#
loop_
_entity_poly.entity_id
_entity_poly.type
_entity_poly.pdbx_seq_one_letter_code
_entity_poly.pdbx_strand_id
1 'polypeptide(L)'
;MADQAPTSVKHELKSHNKTQTNQQLQHDQAQPPKGNQTIRTILPTTLIKLSSSILHHLASLTNIHIPLDHPIWALLEKHVYALPNPPPPRTRPPNKPMQVLCVGLPRSGTESLQQALLTLGYDHTYHGWDIVYDDEVHSPSWVKIARMKWYPDIVTLSHSPKSVRITAKEFDSVLGHSQAVTDAAASCFAREIIEAYPDAKVILNMRRDVEGWHKSVVGTLVKANQSWGFWIASWLDRECFWAWHVYERFLWTGLFRASDGDLKKAVERNGRGVYYEHHAMIRGLVPKERLLEWYIDDGWEPLCRFLGKPVPPPNVPFPHANAANGGWKTREEQCNKRWVDQAFLNLIMGVLGVILVAFGGRWWLG
;
A
#
# COMPACT_ATOMS: atom_id res chain seq x y z
N MET A 1 41.64 -73.41 -13.68
CA MET A 1 42.95 -73.47 -13.00
C MET A 1 43.09 -72.18 -12.21
N ALA A 2 42.62 -72.20 -10.96
CA ALA A 2 43.39 -72.59 -9.77
C ALA A 2 44.37 -71.46 -9.42
N ASP A 3 44.01 -70.56 -8.52
CA ASP A 3 44.06 -70.67 -7.04
C ASP A 3 45.38 -70.09 -6.51
N GLN A 4 45.29 -69.10 -5.63
CA GLN A 4 45.83 -69.15 -4.27
C GLN A 4 45.71 -67.76 -3.59
N ALA A 5 44.82 -67.71 -2.59
CA ALA A 5 45.06 -66.95 -1.36
C ALA A 5 45.91 -67.84 -0.41
N PRO A 6 46.47 -67.36 0.73
CA PRO A 6 45.60 -67.03 1.88
C PRO A 6 46.09 -65.97 2.92
N THR A 7 45.12 -65.56 3.74
CA THR A 7 45.17 -65.20 5.19
C THR A 7 45.81 -63.88 5.65
N SER A 8 45.01 -62.91 6.14
CA SER A 8 44.52 -62.71 7.55
C SER A 8 45.51 -61.89 8.39
N VAL A 9 45.17 -60.72 8.96
CA VAL A 9 44.42 -60.57 10.23
C VAL A 9 43.61 -59.26 10.27
N LYS A 10 42.45 -59.39 10.94
CA LYS A 10 41.40 -58.43 11.28
C LYS A 10 41.86 -57.20 12.07
N HIS A 11 41.19 -56.06 11.84
CA HIS A 11 40.60 -55.31 12.96
C HIS A 11 39.29 -54.65 12.54
N GLU A 12 38.21 -55.06 13.19
CA GLU A 12 36.96 -54.33 13.28
C GLU A 12 37.20 -52.96 13.92
N LEU A 13 36.54 -51.92 13.40
CA LEU A 13 35.88 -50.90 14.22
C LEU A 13 34.72 -50.32 13.40
N LYS A 14 33.55 -50.90 13.67
CA LYS A 14 32.24 -50.35 13.35
C LYS A 14 32.03 -49.02 14.09
N SER A 15 31.26 -48.16 13.42
CA SER A 15 30.27 -47.27 14.03
C SER A 15 30.77 -46.38 15.17
N HIS A 16 31.28 -45.18 14.89
CA HIS A 16 31.16 -44.02 15.78
C HIS A 16 31.48 -42.77 14.96
N ASN A 17 30.50 -42.24 14.22
CA ASN A 17 30.47 -40.82 13.80
C ASN A 17 29.11 -40.37 13.22
N LYS A 18 28.01 -40.91 13.77
CA LYS A 18 26.66 -40.35 13.58
C LYS A 18 26.05 -39.79 14.87
N THR A 19 26.87 -39.56 15.91
CA THR A 19 26.38 -39.11 17.22
C THR A 19 27.15 -37.91 17.79
N GLN A 20 28.04 -37.26 17.02
CA GLN A 20 28.82 -36.11 17.52
C GLN A 20 28.47 -34.75 16.91
N THR A 21 27.54 -34.67 15.95
CA THR A 21 27.02 -33.38 15.47
C THR A 21 25.65 -33.02 16.06
N ASN A 22 25.08 -33.90 16.90
CA ASN A 22 23.79 -33.70 17.59
C ASN A 22 23.93 -33.45 19.10
N GLN A 23 25.14 -33.39 19.66
CA GLN A 23 25.37 -33.10 21.10
C GLN A 23 25.90 -31.69 21.37
N GLN A 24 26.01 -30.83 20.35
CA GLN A 24 26.40 -29.42 20.51
C GLN A 24 25.26 -28.43 20.21
N LEU A 25 24.01 -28.94 20.13
CA LEU A 25 22.78 -28.15 19.98
C LEU A 25 21.71 -28.51 21.02
N GLN A 26 22.09 -29.18 22.13
CA GLN A 26 21.22 -29.49 23.26
C GLN A 26 21.84 -29.07 24.61
N HIS A 27 22.31 -27.83 24.69
CA HIS A 27 22.45 -27.12 25.97
C HIS A 27 22.37 -25.63 25.72
N ASP A 28 21.14 -25.14 25.52
CA ASP A 28 20.72 -23.77 25.85
C ASP A 28 19.18 -23.72 25.84
N GLN A 29 18.57 -24.50 26.75
CA GLN A 29 17.25 -24.17 27.27
C GLN A 29 17.46 -23.53 28.65
N ALA A 30 17.85 -22.26 28.64
CA ALA A 30 17.79 -21.42 29.82
C ALA A 30 16.31 -21.06 30.07
N GLN A 31 15.83 -21.37 31.28
CA GLN A 31 14.54 -20.89 31.78
C GLN A 31 14.44 -19.37 31.69
N PRO A 32 13.25 -18.80 31.45
CA PRO A 32 13.07 -17.35 31.48
C PRO A 32 13.37 -16.83 32.89
N PRO A 33 14.13 -15.71 33.02
CA PRO A 33 14.45 -15.15 34.32
C PRO A 33 13.16 -14.73 35.05
N LYS A 34 12.97 -15.30 36.25
CA LYS A 34 12.01 -14.82 37.23
C LYS A 34 12.49 -13.46 37.74
N GLY A 35 11.69 -12.41 37.52
CA GLY A 35 11.84 -11.13 38.21
C GLY A 35 12.09 -9.94 37.30
N ASN A 36 11.00 -9.29 36.88
CA ASN A 36 10.81 -7.84 37.06
C ASN A 36 9.33 -7.51 36.90
N GLN A 37 8.54 -7.97 37.87
CA GLN A 37 7.22 -7.42 38.15
C GLN A 37 7.37 -6.04 38.82
N THR A 38 7.80 -4.99 38.12
CA THR A 38 7.71 -3.64 38.70
C THR A 38 7.71 -2.52 37.65
N ILE A 39 6.80 -2.56 36.66
CA ILE A 39 6.16 -1.34 36.11
C ILE A 39 4.71 -1.71 35.74
N ARG A 40 3.90 -2.00 36.75
CA ARG A 40 2.44 -2.00 36.67
C ARG A 40 1.95 -0.96 37.68
N THR A 41 1.94 0.29 37.25
CA THR A 41 1.32 1.39 37.97
C THR A 41 1.09 2.51 36.94
N ILE A 42 -0.04 3.19 36.80
CA ILE A 42 -1.42 3.06 37.26
C ILE A 42 -2.22 3.66 36.09
N LEU A 43 -3.03 2.86 35.41
CA LEU A 43 -4.17 3.40 34.66
C LEU A 43 -5.41 2.79 35.32
N PRO A 44 -6.24 3.60 36.01
CA PRO A 44 -7.36 3.06 36.76
C PRO A 44 -8.30 2.34 35.80
N THR A 45 -8.76 1.16 36.21
CA THR A 45 -9.70 0.28 35.49
C THR A 45 -11.02 0.96 35.13
N THR A 46 -11.29 2.15 35.66
CA THR A 46 -12.38 3.04 35.25
C THR A 46 -12.21 3.66 33.86
N LEU A 47 -10.97 3.82 33.33
CA LEU A 47 -10.73 4.29 31.95
C LEU A 47 -10.96 3.19 30.91
N ILE A 48 -10.91 1.92 31.29
CA ILE A 48 -11.09 0.77 30.39
C ILE A 48 -12.59 0.50 30.13
N LYS A 49 -13.51 1.05 30.95
CA LYS A 49 -14.96 0.90 30.75
C LYS A 49 -15.62 1.99 29.91
N LEU A 50 -14.88 3.03 29.49
CA LEU A 50 -15.34 3.99 28.49
C LEU A 50 -15.30 3.42 27.04
N SER A 51 -14.91 2.16 26.84
CA SER A 51 -14.20 1.73 25.64
C SER A 51 -15.01 1.11 24.50
N SER A 52 -16.34 1.02 24.55
CA SER A 52 -17.12 0.60 23.36
C SER A 52 -17.99 1.71 22.82
N SER A 53 -18.81 2.34 23.66
CA SER A 53 -19.70 3.43 23.23
C SER A 53 -18.93 4.67 22.76
N ILE A 54 -17.86 5.07 23.46
CA ILE A 54 -17.03 6.20 23.03
C ILE A 54 -16.17 5.79 21.83
N LEU A 55 -15.63 4.58 21.78
CA LEU A 55 -14.93 4.11 20.57
C LEU A 55 -15.87 4.03 19.36
N HIS A 56 -17.14 3.65 19.52
CA HIS A 56 -18.16 3.69 18.48
C HIS A 56 -18.56 5.12 18.09
N HIS A 57 -18.71 6.04 19.07
CA HIS A 57 -18.96 7.46 18.77
C HIS A 57 -17.74 8.15 18.14
N LEU A 58 -16.52 7.85 18.59
CA LEU A 58 -15.28 8.35 17.99
C LEU A 58 -15.06 7.73 16.59
N ALA A 59 -15.43 6.47 16.37
CA ALA A 59 -15.48 5.86 15.04
C ALA A 59 -16.52 6.52 14.14
N SER A 60 -17.55 7.17 14.71
CA SER A 60 -18.47 8.02 13.92
C SER A 60 -17.88 9.42 13.61
N LEU A 61 -16.82 9.86 14.32
CA LEU A 61 -16.11 11.11 14.03
C LEU A 61 -15.11 11.01 12.88
N THR A 62 -14.68 9.80 12.47
CA THR A 62 -13.90 9.65 11.21
C THR A 62 -14.72 10.08 9.98
N ASN A 63 -16.04 10.24 10.13
CA ASN A 63 -16.97 10.68 9.09
C ASN A 63 -17.19 12.21 9.05
N ILE A 64 -16.27 13.02 9.60
CA ILE A 64 -16.27 14.46 9.29
C ILE A 64 -15.98 14.60 7.79
N HIS A 65 -17.05 14.78 7.01
CA HIS A 65 -16.97 14.97 5.57
C HIS A 65 -16.93 16.45 5.25
N ILE A 66 -15.76 16.92 4.81
CA ILE A 66 -15.62 18.22 4.16
C ILE A 66 -15.49 17.92 2.66
N PRO A 67 -16.38 18.44 1.80
CA PRO A 67 -16.27 18.29 0.36
C PRO A 67 -14.86 18.66 -0.13
N LEU A 68 -14.29 17.87 -1.05
CA LEU A 68 -12.89 18.07 -1.49
C LEU A 68 -12.70 19.32 -2.36
N ASP A 69 -13.79 19.91 -2.82
CA ASP A 69 -13.82 21.21 -3.49
C ASP A 69 -13.85 22.40 -2.52
N HIS A 70 -13.98 22.15 -1.21
CA HIS A 70 -13.98 23.21 -0.22
C HIS A 70 -12.59 23.89 -0.10
N PRO A 71 -12.51 25.24 -0.06
CA PRO A 71 -11.24 25.98 -0.07
C PRO A 71 -10.36 25.72 1.17
N ILE A 72 -10.92 25.17 2.25
CA ILE A 72 -10.14 24.78 3.44
C ILE A 72 -9.04 23.78 3.10
N TRP A 73 -9.25 22.90 2.11
CA TRP A 73 -8.21 21.95 1.72
C TRP A 73 -6.98 22.65 1.14
N ALA A 74 -7.18 23.67 0.29
CA ALA A 74 -6.08 24.48 -0.22
C ALA A 74 -5.32 25.21 0.91
N LEU A 75 -6.04 25.70 1.93
CA LEU A 75 -5.42 26.31 3.12
C LEU A 75 -4.58 25.27 3.88
N LEU A 76 -5.15 24.10 4.19
CA LEU A 76 -4.49 23.04 4.94
C LEU A 76 -3.26 22.52 4.21
N GLU A 77 -3.38 22.22 2.92
CA GLU A 77 -2.30 21.71 2.08
C GLU A 77 -1.14 22.70 1.94
N LYS A 78 -1.44 24.00 1.79
CA LYS A 78 -0.44 25.04 1.54
C LYS A 78 0.23 25.58 2.81
N HIS A 79 -0.48 25.59 3.94
CA HIS A 79 -0.02 26.30 5.13
C HIS A 79 0.18 25.41 6.36
N VAL A 80 -0.61 24.34 6.51
CA VAL A 80 -0.52 23.45 7.67
C VAL A 80 0.35 22.25 7.36
N TYR A 81 0.08 21.60 6.22
CA TYR A 81 0.71 20.33 5.83
C TYR A 81 1.66 20.45 4.63
N ALA A 82 2.03 21.67 4.21
CA ALA A 82 2.99 21.86 3.12
C ALA A 82 4.32 21.17 3.42
N LEU A 83 4.82 20.29 2.57
CA LEU A 83 6.10 19.60 2.81
C LEU A 83 7.25 20.64 2.90
N PRO A 84 8.16 20.56 3.90
CA PRO A 84 9.29 21.48 3.99
C PRO A 84 10.18 21.46 2.75
N ASN A 85 10.41 20.25 2.21
CA ASN A 85 11.20 19.99 1.02
C ASN A 85 10.37 19.13 0.07
N PRO A 86 9.45 19.70 -0.73
CA PRO A 86 8.67 18.92 -1.67
C PRO A 86 9.61 18.36 -2.76
N PRO A 87 9.49 17.07 -3.11
CA PRO A 87 10.35 16.49 -4.13
C PRO A 87 10.07 17.14 -5.50
N PRO A 88 11.10 17.32 -6.34
CA PRO A 88 10.89 17.82 -7.69
C PRO A 88 10.07 16.81 -8.51
N PRO A 89 9.34 17.26 -9.55
CA PRO A 89 8.72 16.36 -10.51
C PRO A 89 9.75 15.38 -11.08
N ARG A 90 9.39 14.09 -11.11
CA ARG A 90 10.20 13.08 -11.77
C ARG A 90 10.21 13.31 -13.29
N THR A 91 11.23 12.79 -13.95
CA THR A 91 11.39 12.87 -15.41
C THR A 91 11.62 11.49 -15.99
N ARG A 92 10.95 11.17 -17.11
CA ARG A 92 11.16 9.91 -17.81
C ARG A 92 12.38 10.00 -18.74
N PRO A 93 13.41 9.14 -18.56
CA PRO A 93 14.51 9.05 -19.51
C PRO A 93 14.02 8.52 -20.88
N PRO A 94 14.49 9.07 -22.01
CA PRO A 94 14.06 8.63 -23.34
C PRO A 94 14.32 7.13 -23.62
N ASN A 95 15.37 6.56 -23.00
CA ASN A 95 15.73 5.15 -23.15
C ASN A 95 15.02 4.21 -22.16
N LYS A 96 14.14 4.73 -21.30
CA LYS A 96 13.36 3.93 -20.32
C LYS A 96 11.87 4.31 -20.41
N PRO A 97 11.20 4.00 -21.53
CA PRO A 97 9.77 4.27 -21.69
C PRO A 97 8.94 3.49 -20.66
N MET A 98 7.70 3.93 -20.44
CA MET A 98 6.69 3.10 -19.79
C MET A 98 6.38 1.90 -20.70
N GLN A 99 6.48 0.69 -20.18
CA GLN A 99 6.36 -0.55 -20.96
C GLN A 99 5.14 -1.38 -20.59
N VAL A 100 4.76 -1.40 -19.30
CA VAL A 100 3.67 -2.27 -18.81
C VAL A 100 2.74 -1.54 -17.85
N LEU A 101 1.44 -1.60 -18.12
CA LEU A 101 0.37 -1.05 -17.30
C LEU A 101 -0.45 -2.19 -16.70
N CYS A 102 -0.29 -2.45 -15.41
CA CYS A 102 -1.04 -3.47 -14.67
C CYS A 102 -2.27 -2.84 -14.03
N VAL A 103 -3.37 -2.78 -14.77
CA VAL A 103 -4.55 -1.98 -14.44
C VAL A 103 -5.59 -2.74 -13.60
N GLY A 104 -5.30 -3.95 -13.11
CA GLY A 104 -6.19 -4.66 -12.21
C GLY A 104 -6.43 -3.89 -10.91
N LEU A 105 -7.66 -3.98 -10.40
CA LEU A 105 -8.06 -3.31 -9.16
C LEU A 105 -7.18 -3.76 -7.97
N PRO A 106 -7.02 -2.94 -6.91
CA PRO A 106 -6.33 -3.38 -5.72
C PRO A 106 -6.91 -4.70 -5.20
N ARG A 107 -6.06 -5.48 -4.52
CA ARG A 107 -6.42 -6.80 -3.96
C ARG A 107 -6.66 -7.90 -5.01
N SER A 108 -6.10 -7.75 -6.21
CA SER A 108 -6.13 -8.74 -7.31
C SER A 108 -4.73 -9.27 -7.71
N GLY A 109 -3.82 -9.42 -6.73
CA GLY A 109 -2.46 -9.92 -6.97
C GLY A 109 -1.46 -8.86 -7.41
N THR A 110 -1.74 -7.58 -7.15
CA THR A 110 -0.96 -6.42 -7.63
C THR A 110 0.50 -6.42 -7.15
N GLU A 111 0.77 -6.72 -5.88
CA GLU A 111 2.14 -6.82 -5.35
C GLU A 111 2.89 -8.07 -5.86
N SER A 112 2.18 -9.19 -6.01
CA SER A 112 2.77 -10.39 -6.62
C SER A 112 3.19 -10.12 -8.07
N LEU A 113 2.37 -9.39 -8.82
CA LEU A 113 2.68 -8.96 -10.18
C LEU A 113 3.82 -7.92 -10.21
N GLN A 114 3.91 -7.02 -9.22
CA GLN A 114 5.06 -6.11 -9.07
C GLN A 114 6.37 -6.91 -8.95
N GLN A 115 6.41 -7.87 -8.02
CA GLN A 115 7.59 -8.70 -7.79
C GLN A 115 7.93 -9.53 -9.03
N ALA A 116 6.92 -10.07 -9.72
CA ALA A 116 7.12 -10.83 -10.94
C ALA A 116 7.78 -9.98 -12.04
N LEU A 117 7.33 -8.74 -12.24
CA LEU A 117 7.93 -7.82 -13.20
C LEU A 117 9.38 -7.46 -12.81
N LEU A 118 9.65 -7.21 -11.52
CA LEU A 118 11.03 -7.00 -11.06
C LEU A 118 11.92 -8.22 -11.35
N THR A 119 11.43 -9.45 -11.14
CA THR A 119 12.15 -10.69 -11.51
C THR A 119 12.41 -10.79 -13.02
N LEU A 120 11.51 -10.29 -13.86
CA LEU A 120 11.68 -10.27 -15.34
C LEU A 120 12.61 -9.13 -15.84
N GLY A 121 13.25 -8.41 -14.91
CA GLY A 121 14.27 -7.42 -15.21
C GLY A 121 13.73 -6.05 -15.63
N TYR A 122 12.53 -5.68 -15.17
CA TYR A 122 12.10 -4.27 -15.22
C TYR A 122 12.82 -3.51 -14.11
N ASP A 123 13.43 -2.36 -14.44
CA ASP A 123 14.28 -1.62 -13.50
C ASP A 123 13.54 -1.21 -12.23
N HIS A 124 12.32 -0.71 -12.41
CA HIS A 124 11.42 -0.40 -11.32
C HIS A 124 9.97 -0.58 -11.79
N THR A 125 9.17 -1.25 -10.95
CA THR A 125 7.74 -1.42 -11.13
C THR A 125 7.03 -0.69 -9.99
N TYR A 126 6.35 0.41 -10.29
CA TYR A 126 5.68 1.24 -9.30
C TYR A 126 4.40 0.55 -8.81
N HIS A 127 4.21 0.48 -7.50
CA HIS A 127 3.03 -0.07 -6.83
C HIS A 127 2.37 1.02 -5.98
N GLY A 128 1.15 0.77 -5.49
CA GLY A 128 0.48 1.67 -4.54
C GLY A 128 1.28 1.90 -3.26
N TRP A 129 2.21 1.00 -2.94
CA TRP A 129 3.10 1.17 -1.81
C TRP A 129 4.06 2.33 -2.00
N ASP A 130 4.52 2.58 -3.23
CA ASP A 130 5.42 3.68 -3.57
C ASP A 130 4.73 5.06 -3.46
N ILE A 131 3.38 5.12 -3.37
CA ILE A 131 2.69 6.39 -3.06
C ILE A 131 2.93 6.81 -1.60
N VAL A 132 3.09 5.83 -0.70
CA VAL A 132 3.07 5.97 0.76
C VAL A 132 4.46 5.85 1.36
N TYR A 133 5.28 4.93 0.83
CA TYR A 133 6.51 4.47 1.48
C TYR A 133 7.78 4.85 0.74
N ASP A 134 7.66 5.50 -0.41
CA ASP A 134 8.82 6.09 -1.09
C ASP A 134 9.49 7.12 -0.16
N ASP A 135 10.80 7.26 -0.29
CA ASP A 135 11.59 8.21 0.51
C ASP A 135 11.19 9.65 0.16
N GLU A 136 10.86 9.86 -1.11
CA GLU A 136 10.29 11.11 -1.62
C GLU A 136 8.76 11.09 -1.55
N VAL A 137 8.18 12.02 -0.81
CA VAL A 137 6.72 12.09 -0.62
C VAL A 137 6.05 12.74 -1.83
N HIS A 138 5.72 11.93 -2.85
CA HIS A 138 5.02 12.34 -4.08
C HIS A 138 3.49 12.34 -3.95
N SER A 139 2.94 12.02 -2.77
CA SER A 139 1.50 12.06 -2.48
C SER A 139 0.81 13.39 -2.89
N PRO A 140 1.39 14.60 -2.69
CA PRO A 140 0.80 15.84 -3.19
C PRO A 140 0.62 15.88 -4.72
N SER A 141 1.58 15.32 -5.47
CA SER A 141 1.52 15.23 -6.93
C SER A 141 0.42 14.28 -7.38
N TRP A 142 0.25 13.15 -6.70
CA TRP A 142 -0.89 12.24 -6.93
C TRP A 142 -2.23 12.90 -6.62
N VAL A 143 -2.34 13.70 -5.55
CA VAL A 143 -3.54 14.48 -5.22
C VAL A 143 -3.87 15.48 -6.32
N LYS A 144 -2.86 16.15 -6.89
CA LYS A 144 -3.04 17.04 -8.04
C LYS A 144 -3.63 16.30 -9.24
N ILE A 145 -3.10 15.12 -9.58
CA ILE A 145 -3.61 14.27 -10.68
C ILE A 145 -5.04 13.79 -10.37
N ALA A 146 -5.32 13.42 -9.12
CA ALA A 146 -6.67 13.04 -8.69
C ALA A 146 -7.67 14.20 -8.82
N ARG A 147 -7.30 15.43 -8.46
CA ARG A 147 -8.12 16.63 -8.68
C ARG A 147 -8.40 16.87 -10.16
N MET A 148 -7.41 16.68 -11.04
CA MET A 148 -7.62 16.78 -12.49
C MET A 148 -8.69 15.81 -13.00
N LYS A 149 -8.74 14.60 -12.43
CA LYS A 149 -9.71 13.56 -12.81
C LYS A 149 -11.11 13.80 -12.26
N TRP A 150 -11.23 13.97 -10.94
CA TRP A 150 -12.53 13.97 -10.25
C TRP A 150 -13.08 15.36 -9.95
N TYR A 151 -12.25 16.40 -10.03
CA TYR A 151 -12.63 17.78 -9.72
C TYR A 151 -12.07 18.78 -10.76
N PRO A 152 -12.34 18.59 -12.07
CA PRO A 152 -11.75 19.40 -13.14
C PRO A 152 -12.16 20.88 -13.08
N ASP A 153 -13.33 21.19 -12.53
CA ASP A 153 -13.84 22.56 -12.42
C ASP A 153 -12.98 23.41 -11.46
N ILE A 154 -12.45 22.81 -10.39
CA ILE A 154 -11.51 23.47 -9.47
C ILE A 154 -10.21 23.82 -10.20
N VAL A 155 -9.72 22.90 -11.04
CA VAL A 155 -8.42 23.04 -11.70
C VAL A 155 -8.45 24.11 -12.78
N THR A 156 -9.57 24.23 -13.50
CA THR A 156 -9.66 25.12 -14.66
C THR A 156 -10.07 26.55 -14.34
N LEU A 157 -10.48 26.85 -13.09
CA LEU A 157 -11.09 28.13 -12.67
C LEU A 157 -12.18 28.62 -13.65
N SER A 158 -12.81 27.68 -14.35
CA SER A 158 -13.70 27.91 -15.48
C SER A 158 -14.96 27.07 -15.27
N HIS A 159 -16.12 27.73 -15.29
CA HIS A 159 -17.44 27.07 -15.27
C HIS A 159 -17.80 26.45 -16.63
N SER A 160 -16.89 26.52 -17.62
CA SER A 160 -17.03 25.84 -18.91
C SER A 160 -16.28 24.51 -18.88
N PRO A 161 -16.92 23.39 -19.27
CA PRO A 161 -16.32 22.05 -19.22
C PRO A 161 -15.28 21.89 -20.34
N LYS A 162 -14.10 22.48 -20.19
CA LYS A 162 -12.93 22.01 -20.93
C LYS A 162 -12.43 20.79 -20.19
N SER A 163 -12.57 19.61 -20.81
CA SER A 163 -12.07 18.35 -20.26
C SER A 163 -10.59 18.49 -19.91
N VAL A 164 -10.26 18.38 -18.62
CA VAL A 164 -8.87 18.32 -18.18
C VAL A 164 -8.32 16.96 -18.61
N ARG A 165 -7.44 16.96 -19.61
CA ARG A 165 -6.77 15.75 -20.08
C ARG A 165 -5.52 15.52 -19.23
N ILE A 166 -5.41 14.34 -18.64
CA ILE A 166 -4.19 13.90 -17.95
C ILE A 166 -3.30 13.23 -19.00
N THR A 167 -2.09 13.74 -19.19
CA THR A 167 -1.17 13.25 -20.22
C THR A 167 0.00 12.48 -19.61
N ALA A 168 0.86 11.90 -20.46
CA ALA A 168 2.10 11.27 -20.03
C ALA A 168 2.98 12.22 -19.19
N LYS A 169 2.91 13.54 -19.41
CA LYS A 169 3.67 14.53 -18.64
C LYS A 169 3.27 14.54 -17.16
N GLU A 170 1.97 14.50 -16.88
CA GLU A 170 1.46 14.45 -15.50
C GLU A 170 1.85 13.14 -14.84
N PHE A 171 1.69 12.01 -15.53
CA PHE A 171 2.11 10.71 -14.98
C PHE A 171 3.62 10.60 -14.81
N ASP A 172 4.44 11.10 -15.73
CA ASP A 172 5.90 11.05 -15.64
C ASP A 172 6.43 11.87 -14.47
N SER A 173 5.69 12.89 -14.02
CA SER A 173 6.04 13.66 -12.81
C SER A 173 6.08 12.80 -11.53
N VAL A 174 5.42 11.64 -11.53
CA VAL A 174 5.37 10.69 -10.40
C VAL A 174 5.89 9.29 -10.75
N LEU A 175 5.79 8.87 -12.02
CA LEU A 175 6.16 7.55 -12.54
C LEU A 175 7.39 7.58 -13.46
N GLY A 176 8.07 8.71 -13.63
CA GLY A 176 9.13 8.88 -14.64
C GLY A 176 10.31 7.92 -14.50
N HIS A 177 10.57 7.45 -13.28
CA HIS A 177 11.63 6.48 -12.97
C HIS A 177 11.21 5.01 -13.20
N SER A 178 9.91 4.75 -13.42
CA SER A 178 9.34 3.41 -13.45
C SER A 178 9.05 2.96 -14.88
N GLN A 179 9.30 1.69 -15.21
CA GLN A 179 8.99 1.11 -16.53
C GLN A 179 7.68 0.32 -16.53
N ALA A 180 7.15 0.03 -15.35
CA ALA A 180 5.85 -0.59 -15.17
C ALA A 180 5.15 0.01 -13.95
N VAL A 181 3.82 -0.12 -13.92
CA VAL A 181 2.98 0.39 -12.83
C VAL A 181 1.83 -0.55 -12.54
N THR A 182 1.47 -0.71 -11.26
CA THR A 182 0.41 -1.59 -10.77
C THR A 182 -0.40 -0.91 -9.66
N ASP A 183 -1.44 -1.60 -9.20
CA ASP A 183 -2.25 -1.23 -8.02
C ASP A 183 -2.93 0.15 -8.15
N ALA A 184 -2.99 0.95 -7.07
CA ALA A 184 -3.77 2.19 -7.04
C ALA A 184 -3.39 3.19 -8.15
N ALA A 185 -2.08 3.36 -8.39
CA ALA A 185 -1.55 4.26 -9.42
C ALA A 185 -2.04 3.89 -10.83
N ALA A 186 -2.12 2.60 -11.15
CA ALA A 186 -2.60 2.12 -12.45
C ALA A 186 -4.13 2.04 -12.51
N SER A 187 -4.77 1.43 -11.50
CA SER A 187 -6.19 1.11 -11.52
C SER A 187 -7.10 2.32 -11.36
N CYS A 188 -6.75 3.26 -10.48
CA CYS A 188 -7.57 4.47 -10.26
C CYS A 188 -7.58 5.40 -11.48
N PHE A 189 -6.56 5.31 -12.33
CA PHE A 189 -6.37 6.12 -13.53
C PHE A 189 -6.32 5.29 -14.81
N ALA A 190 -6.94 4.10 -14.81
CA ALA A 190 -6.70 3.11 -15.86
C ALA A 190 -7.03 3.63 -17.27
N ARG A 191 -8.13 4.36 -17.44
CA ARG A 191 -8.47 4.97 -18.73
C ARG A 191 -7.38 5.97 -19.17
N GLU A 192 -7.03 6.89 -18.27
CA GLU A 192 -6.13 7.99 -18.55
C GLU A 192 -4.70 7.51 -18.80
N ILE A 193 -4.22 6.53 -18.03
CA ILE A 193 -2.86 6.01 -18.16
C ILE A 193 -2.71 5.12 -19.40
N ILE A 194 -3.75 4.38 -19.79
CA ILE A 194 -3.78 3.60 -21.04
C ILE A 194 -3.74 4.54 -22.26
N GLU A 195 -4.43 5.67 -22.18
CA GLU A 195 -4.42 6.71 -23.22
C GLU A 195 -3.07 7.46 -23.28
N ALA A 196 -2.48 7.73 -22.12
CA ALA A 196 -1.20 8.43 -22.01
C ALA A 196 -0.01 7.63 -22.55
N TYR A 197 -0.05 6.29 -22.44
CA TYR A 197 1.01 5.39 -22.90
C TYR A 197 0.47 4.36 -23.91
N PRO A 198 0.23 4.76 -25.18
CA PRO A 198 -0.40 3.90 -26.18
C PRO A 198 0.45 2.68 -26.55
N ASP A 199 1.77 2.78 -26.44
CA ASP A 199 2.71 1.70 -26.79
C ASP A 199 2.92 0.69 -25.65
N ALA A 200 2.51 1.03 -24.43
CA ALA A 200 2.67 0.14 -23.29
C ALA A 200 1.69 -1.04 -23.38
N LYS A 201 2.17 -2.24 -23.04
CA LYS A 201 1.34 -3.44 -22.90
C LYS A 201 0.44 -3.28 -21.67
N VAL A 202 -0.78 -3.78 -21.74
CA VAL A 202 -1.75 -3.70 -20.64
C VAL A 202 -2.01 -5.08 -20.07
N ILE A 203 -1.90 -5.21 -18.76
CA ILE A 203 -2.26 -6.41 -18.02
C ILE A 203 -3.46 -6.07 -17.14
N LEU A 204 -4.59 -6.75 -17.40
CA LEU A 204 -5.76 -6.74 -16.52
C LEU A 204 -5.65 -7.94 -15.59
N ASN A 205 -5.02 -7.75 -14.43
CA ASN A 205 -4.95 -8.76 -13.40
C ASN A 205 -6.25 -8.83 -12.59
N MET A 206 -6.75 -10.04 -12.34
CA MET A 206 -8.12 -10.27 -11.83
C MET A 206 -8.17 -11.39 -10.79
N ARG A 207 -9.30 -11.49 -10.10
CA ARG A 207 -9.66 -12.67 -9.29
C ARG A 207 -10.86 -13.38 -9.90
N ARG A 208 -10.84 -14.71 -9.92
CA ARG A 208 -11.98 -15.53 -10.36
C ARG A 208 -13.16 -15.39 -9.40
N ASP A 209 -12.86 -15.39 -8.11
CA ASP A 209 -13.84 -15.18 -7.04
C ASP A 209 -13.99 -13.69 -6.71
N VAL A 210 -15.04 -13.07 -7.28
CA VAL A 210 -15.38 -11.65 -7.05
C VAL A 210 -15.81 -11.40 -5.61
N GLU A 211 -16.46 -12.36 -4.96
CA GLU A 211 -16.85 -12.24 -3.55
C GLU A 211 -15.61 -12.29 -2.64
N GLY A 212 -14.67 -13.18 -2.94
CA GLY A 212 -13.37 -13.23 -2.29
C GLY A 212 -12.54 -11.97 -2.50
N TRP A 213 -12.65 -11.32 -3.66
CA TRP A 213 -12.08 -9.99 -3.90
C TRP A 213 -12.76 -8.94 -3.04
N HIS A 214 -14.10 -8.86 -3.05
CA HIS A 214 -14.88 -7.87 -2.29
C HIS A 214 -14.59 -7.97 -0.79
N LYS A 215 -14.60 -9.20 -0.24
CA LYS A 215 -14.21 -9.47 1.15
C LYS A 215 -12.79 -9.00 1.46
N SER A 216 -11.86 -9.14 0.52
CA SER A 216 -10.48 -8.66 0.69
C SER A 216 -10.39 -7.12 0.65
N VAL A 217 -11.17 -6.45 -0.19
CA VAL A 217 -11.27 -4.99 -0.20
C VAL A 217 -11.81 -4.50 1.15
N VAL A 218 -12.89 -5.09 1.65
CA VAL A 218 -13.46 -4.73 2.96
C VAL A 218 -12.47 -5.00 4.09
N GLY A 219 -11.87 -6.18 4.13
CA GLY A 219 -10.93 -6.57 5.18
C GLY A 219 -9.61 -5.80 5.19
N THR A 220 -9.32 -5.03 4.14
CA THR A 220 -8.06 -4.30 3.99
C THR A 220 -8.29 -2.79 3.85
N LEU A 221 -8.90 -2.33 2.76
CA LEU A 221 -9.03 -0.90 2.46
C LEU A 221 -10.05 -0.24 3.39
N VAL A 222 -11.23 -0.84 3.56
CA VAL A 222 -12.25 -0.30 4.48
C VAL A 222 -11.76 -0.36 5.93
N LYS A 223 -11.09 -1.46 6.31
CA LYS A 223 -10.50 -1.56 7.66
C LYS A 223 -9.46 -0.48 7.94
N ALA A 224 -8.59 -0.15 6.97
CA ALA A 224 -7.63 0.94 7.09
C ALA A 224 -8.32 2.31 7.20
N ASN A 225 -9.32 2.57 6.36
CA ASN A 225 -10.15 3.78 6.41
C ASN A 225 -10.89 3.96 7.74
N GLN A 226 -11.28 2.87 8.40
CA GLN A 226 -11.94 2.89 9.71
C GLN A 226 -10.96 2.92 10.89
N SER A 227 -9.65 2.97 10.64
CA SER A 227 -8.64 3.04 11.69
C SER A 227 -8.61 4.43 12.31
N TRP A 228 -9.21 4.55 13.49
CA TRP A 228 -9.23 5.80 14.27
C TRP A 228 -7.82 6.34 14.56
N GLY A 229 -6.86 5.47 14.89
CA GLY A 229 -5.48 5.87 15.17
C GLY A 229 -4.79 6.45 13.94
N PHE A 230 -5.05 5.86 12.77
CA PHE A 230 -4.49 6.34 11.51
C PHE A 230 -5.17 7.64 11.05
N TRP A 231 -6.48 7.76 11.27
CA TRP A 231 -7.20 9.01 11.05
C TRP A 231 -6.67 10.14 11.94
N ILE A 232 -6.50 9.92 13.25
CA ILE A 232 -5.92 10.91 14.17
C ILE A 232 -4.50 11.27 13.75
N ALA A 233 -3.66 10.27 13.47
CA ALA A 233 -2.29 10.51 13.02
C ALA A 233 -2.25 11.37 11.74
N SER A 234 -3.21 11.19 10.83
CA SER A 234 -3.31 12.01 9.61
C SER A 234 -3.58 13.50 9.88
N TRP A 235 -4.10 13.86 11.06
CA TRP A 235 -4.29 15.26 11.44
C TRP A 235 -3.10 15.84 12.20
N LEU A 236 -2.24 14.99 12.76
CA LEU A 236 -1.14 15.37 13.65
C LEU A 236 0.25 15.25 13.03
N ASP A 237 0.37 14.46 11.96
CA ASP A 237 1.59 14.27 11.21
C ASP A 237 1.41 14.68 9.74
N ARG A 238 2.42 15.34 9.19
CA ARG A 238 2.37 15.94 7.86
C ARG A 238 2.46 14.91 6.74
N GLU A 239 3.31 13.90 6.86
CA GLU A 239 3.41 12.86 5.84
C GLU A 239 2.17 11.96 5.88
N CYS A 240 1.73 11.61 7.09
CA CYS A 240 0.51 10.86 7.31
C CYS A 240 -0.73 11.59 6.78
N PHE A 241 -0.78 12.93 6.94
CA PHE A 241 -1.81 13.75 6.31
C PHE A 241 -1.87 13.48 4.81
N TRP A 242 -0.73 13.59 4.10
CA TRP A 242 -0.69 13.40 2.65
C TRP A 242 -0.99 11.97 2.22
N ALA A 243 -0.52 10.96 2.96
CA ALA A 243 -0.82 9.56 2.72
C ALA A 243 -2.32 9.26 2.87
N TRP A 244 -2.96 9.76 3.94
CA TRP A 244 -4.40 9.65 4.11
C TRP A 244 -5.15 10.47 3.05
N HIS A 245 -4.67 11.67 2.75
CA HIS A 245 -5.34 12.58 1.83
C HIS A 245 -5.35 11.99 0.41
N VAL A 246 -4.24 11.45 -0.08
CA VAL A 246 -4.22 10.79 -1.39
C VAL A 246 -5.12 9.55 -1.41
N TYR A 247 -5.02 8.64 -0.43
CA TYR A 247 -5.77 7.38 -0.48
C TYR A 247 -7.23 7.50 -0.06
N GLU A 248 -7.44 7.94 1.17
CA GLU A 248 -8.72 7.85 1.85
C GLU A 248 -9.64 9.01 1.53
N ARG A 249 -9.10 10.13 1.05
CA ARG A 249 -9.91 11.29 0.61
C ARG A 249 -10.06 11.35 -0.90
N PHE A 250 -9.07 10.95 -1.70
CA PHE A 250 -9.13 11.03 -3.17
C PHE A 250 -9.28 9.69 -3.89
N LEU A 251 -8.32 8.77 -3.77
CA LEU A 251 -8.27 7.58 -4.62
C LEU A 251 -9.42 6.59 -4.32
N TRP A 252 -9.57 6.14 -3.08
CA TRP A 252 -10.58 5.14 -2.72
C TRP A 252 -11.99 5.70 -2.79
N THR A 253 -12.21 6.92 -2.32
CA THR A 253 -13.51 7.59 -2.42
C THR A 253 -13.89 7.84 -3.88
N GLY A 254 -12.95 8.26 -4.73
CA GLY A 254 -13.15 8.43 -6.16
C GLY A 254 -13.45 7.11 -6.89
N LEU A 255 -12.66 6.07 -6.63
CA LEU A 255 -12.81 4.74 -7.23
C LEU A 255 -14.14 4.09 -6.86
N PHE A 256 -14.51 4.12 -5.57
CA PHE A 256 -15.73 3.47 -5.07
C PHE A 256 -16.97 4.37 -5.06
N ARG A 257 -16.86 5.62 -5.55
CA ARG A 257 -17.96 6.60 -5.64
C ARG A 257 -18.55 6.93 -4.26
N ALA A 258 -17.67 7.17 -3.28
CA ALA A 258 -18.01 7.56 -1.92
C ALA A 258 -18.09 9.09 -1.79
N SER A 259 -19.08 9.70 -2.47
CA SER A 259 -19.23 11.17 -2.50
C SER A 259 -19.55 11.78 -1.13
N ASP A 260 -20.12 11.00 -0.20
CA ASP A 260 -20.38 11.38 1.19
C ASP A 260 -19.21 11.07 2.14
N GLY A 261 -18.08 10.56 1.61
CA GLY A 261 -16.90 10.16 2.39
C GLY A 261 -17.03 8.82 3.11
N ASP A 262 -18.20 8.16 3.10
CA ASP A 262 -18.39 6.86 3.73
C ASP A 262 -17.91 5.74 2.80
N LEU A 263 -16.61 5.44 2.88
CA LEU A 263 -15.98 4.43 2.03
C LEU A 263 -16.60 3.05 2.27
N LYS A 264 -16.95 2.69 3.51
CA LYS A 264 -17.54 1.39 3.83
C LYS A 264 -18.85 1.19 3.07
N LYS A 265 -19.77 2.14 3.24
CA LYS A 265 -21.08 2.12 2.58
C LYS A 265 -20.93 2.12 1.06
N ALA A 266 -20.00 2.90 0.53
CA ALA A 266 -19.73 2.94 -0.90
C ALA A 266 -19.18 1.61 -1.43
N VAL A 267 -18.23 0.98 -0.74
CA VAL A 267 -17.69 -0.34 -1.12
C VAL A 267 -18.77 -1.43 -1.04
N GLU A 268 -19.60 -1.41 0.00
CA GLU A 268 -20.71 -2.35 0.17
C GLU A 268 -21.72 -2.23 -0.97
N ARG A 269 -22.11 -0.99 -1.31
CA ARG A 269 -23.10 -0.70 -2.34
C ARG A 269 -22.55 -0.88 -3.77
N ASN A 270 -21.37 -0.33 -4.03
CA ASN A 270 -20.85 -0.13 -5.39
C ASN A 270 -19.73 -1.10 -5.76
N GLY A 271 -19.05 -1.75 -4.79
CA GLY A 271 -17.78 -2.44 -5.03
C GLY A 271 -17.83 -3.49 -6.15
N ARG A 272 -18.89 -4.30 -6.19
CA ARG A 272 -19.09 -5.30 -7.27
C ARG A 272 -19.33 -4.63 -8.63
N GLY A 273 -20.16 -3.58 -8.66
CA GLY A 273 -20.40 -2.80 -9.88
C GLY A 273 -19.12 -2.18 -10.42
N VAL A 274 -18.34 -1.54 -9.54
CA VAL A 274 -17.01 -0.99 -9.87
C VAL A 274 -16.08 -2.07 -10.43
N TYR A 275 -16.09 -3.27 -9.87
CA TYR A 275 -15.34 -4.40 -10.43
C TYR A 275 -15.76 -4.67 -11.87
N TYR A 276 -17.02 -5.00 -12.12
CA TYR A 276 -17.45 -5.37 -13.48
C TYR A 276 -17.29 -4.23 -14.49
N GLU A 277 -17.63 -3.01 -14.11
CA GLU A 277 -17.51 -1.82 -14.96
C GLU A 277 -16.06 -1.54 -15.33
N HIS A 278 -15.14 -1.63 -14.37
CA HIS A 278 -13.70 -1.44 -14.62
C HIS A 278 -13.19 -2.45 -15.65
N HIS A 279 -13.50 -3.73 -15.47
CA HIS A 279 -13.03 -4.78 -16.39
C HIS A 279 -13.64 -4.64 -17.79
N ALA A 280 -14.93 -4.32 -17.88
CA ALA A 280 -15.59 -4.06 -19.16
C ALA A 280 -14.99 -2.84 -19.88
N MET A 281 -14.70 -1.77 -19.13
CA MET A 281 -14.04 -0.58 -19.66
C MET A 281 -12.66 -0.92 -20.26
N ILE A 282 -11.81 -1.67 -19.55
CA ILE A 282 -10.48 -2.03 -20.07
C ILE A 282 -10.59 -2.88 -21.34
N ARG A 283 -11.47 -3.88 -21.37
CA ARG A 283 -11.70 -4.70 -22.56
C ARG A 283 -12.19 -3.90 -23.76
N GLY A 284 -12.94 -2.81 -23.53
CA GLY A 284 -13.39 -1.90 -24.59
C GLY A 284 -12.33 -0.89 -25.05
N LEU A 285 -11.39 -0.52 -24.18
CA LEU A 285 -10.35 0.48 -24.47
C LEU A 285 -9.09 -0.10 -25.12
N VAL A 286 -8.76 -1.37 -24.86
CA VAL A 286 -7.48 -1.95 -25.24
C VAL A 286 -7.67 -3.04 -26.31
N PRO A 287 -7.00 -2.93 -27.47
CA PRO A 287 -6.97 -4.01 -28.47
C PRO A 287 -6.43 -5.33 -27.86
N LYS A 288 -6.95 -6.47 -28.31
CA LYS A 288 -6.64 -7.79 -27.74
C LYS A 288 -5.14 -8.12 -27.78
N GLU A 289 -4.44 -7.61 -28.77
CA GLU A 289 -3.02 -7.84 -29.00
C GLU A 289 -2.15 -7.12 -27.96
N ARG A 290 -2.68 -6.05 -27.35
CA ARG A 290 -2.05 -5.25 -26.29
C ARG A 290 -2.61 -5.56 -24.91
N LEU A 291 -3.56 -6.49 -24.78
CA LEU A 291 -4.23 -6.83 -23.53
C LEU A 291 -3.95 -8.27 -23.12
N LEU A 292 -3.41 -8.44 -21.91
CA LEU A 292 -3.40 -9.72 -21.21
C LEU A 292 -4.42 -9.68 -20.07
N GLU A 293 -5.41 -10.55 -20.14
CA GLU A 293 -6.23 -10.93 -18.98
C GLU A 293 -5.49 -12.02 -18.20
N TRP A 294 -5.20 -11.77 -16.92
CA TRP A 294 -4.32 -12.63 -16.13
C TRP A 294 -4.88 -12.85 -14.72
N TYR A 295 -4.81 -14.08 -14.23
CA TYR A 295 -5.08 -14.45 -12.85
C TYR A 295 -3.78 -14.84 -12.16
N ILE A 296 -3.71 -14.65 -10.84
CA ILE A 296 -2.50 -15.02 -10.07
C ILE A 296 -2.10 -16.49 -10.26
N ASP A 297 -3.10 -17.37 -10.40
CA ASP A 297 -2.90 -18.81 -10.60
C ASP A 297 -2.38 -19.16 -12.01
N ASP A 298 -2.44 -18.21 -12.95
CA ASP A 298 -1.91 -18.43 -14.30
C ASP A 298 -0.36 -18.39 -14.31
N GLY A 299 0.26 -17.76 -13.30
CA GLY A 299 1.70 -17.80 -13.07
C GLY A 299 2.55 -17.19 -14.20
N TRP A 300 3.75 -17.74 -14.37
CA TRP A 300 4.79 -17.18 -15.24
C TRP A 300 4.48 -17.26 -16.73
N GLU A 301 3.98 -18.39 -17.21
CA GLU A 301 4.01 -18.70 -18.64
C GLU A 301 3.22 -17.71 -19.52
N PRO A 302 1.92 -17.43 -19.25
CA PRO A 302 1.17 -16.47 -20.05
C PRO A 302 1.72 -15.05 -19.90
N LEU A 303 2.19 -14.68 -18.71
CA LEU A 303 2.81 -13.39 -18.44
C LEU A 303 4.09 -13.19 -19.28
N CYS A 304 5.01 -14.14 -19.24
CA CYS A 304 6.28 -14.09 -19.95
C CYS A 304 6.07 -14.09 -21.47
N ARG A 305 5.17 -14.95 -21.97
CA ARG A 305 4.80 -15.00 -23.39
C ARG A 305 4.27 -13.67 -23.87
N PHE A 306 3.32 -13.07 -23.15
CA PHE A 306 2.75 -11.78 -23.51
C PHE A 306 3.79 -10.66 -23.48
N LEU A 307 4.68 -10.67 -22.48
CA LEU A 307 5.71 -9.65 -22.35
C LEU A 307 6.91 -9.85 -23.31
N GLY A 308 7.05 -11.03 -23.92
CA GLY A 308 8.21 -11.38 -24.74
C GLY A 308 9.47 -11.60 -23.90
N LYS A 309 9.31 -12.13 -22.69
CA LYS A 309 10.38 -12.40 -21.72
C LYS A 309 10.59 -13.91 -21.57
N PRO A 310 11.81 -14.37 -21.26
CA PRO A 310 12.04 -15.78 -20.94
C PRO A 310 11.31 -16.14 -19.64
N VAL A 311 10.71 -17.34 -19.61
CA VAL A 311 10.16 -17.89 -18.37
C VAL A 311 11.31 -18.16 -17.39
N PRO A 312 11.21 -17.71 -16.12
CA PRO A 312 12.23 -18.00 -15.12
C PRO A 312 12.47 -19.51 -14.94
N PRO A 313 13.66 -19.92 -14.47
CA PRO A 313 13.95 -21.33 -14.21
C PRO A 313 12.93 -21.98 -13.25
N PRO A 314 12.67 -23.31 -13.34
CA PRO A 314 11.63 -23.99 -12.56
C PRO A 314 11.75 -23.87 -11.03
N ASN A 315 12.94 -23.56 -10.52
CA ASN A 315 13.20 -23.34 -9.09
C ASN A 315 12.82 -21.93 -8.61
N VAL A 316 12.40 -21.02 -9.49
CA VAL A 316 11.91 -19.69 -9.14
C VAL A 316 10.37 -19.71 -9.14
N PRO A 317 9.73 -19.92 -7.98
CA PRO A 317 8.27 -19.95 -7.92
C PRO A 317 7.69 -18.59 -8.28
N PHE A 318 6.45 -18.57 -8.77
CA PHE A 318 5.75 -17.31 -8.98
C PHE A 318 5.56 -16.60 -7.62
N PRO A 319 5.78 -15.28 -7.52
CA PRO A 319 5.65 -14.57 -6.26
C PRO A 319 4.22 -14.66 -5.71
N HIS A 320 4.08 -14.96 -4.42
CA HIS A 320 2.81 -14.92 -3.70
C HIS A 320 2.90 -13.94 -2.53
N ALA A 321 3.06 -12.67 -2.87
CA ALA A 321 3.13 -11.57 -1.91
C ALA A 321 1.73 -11.15 -1.44
N ASN A 322 1.65 -10.55 -0.26
CA ASN A 322 0.40 -10.02 0.32
C ASN A 322 -0.75 -11.02 0.52
N ALA A 323 -0.43 -12.31 0.74
CA ALA A 323 -1.42 -13.28 1.24
C ALA A 323 -2.05 -12.75 2.55
N ALA A 324 -3.34 -13.07 2.76
CA ALA A 324 -4.18 -12.49 3.81
C ALA A 324 -3.60 -12.58 5.25
N ASN A 325 -2.60 -13.43 5.49
CA ASN A 325 -2.03 -13.69 6.79
C ASN A 325 -0.63 -13.07 7.06
N GLY A 326 -0.05 -12.27 6.16
CA GLY A 326 1.33 -11.79 6.35
C GLY A 326 1.63 -10.35 5.90
N GLY A 327 1.61 -10.08 4.59
CA GLY A 327 2.21 -8.85 4.02
C GLY A 327 1.57 -7.54 4.50
N TRP A 328 0.25 -7.52 4.71
CA TRP A 328 -0.47 -6.34 5.17
C TRP A 328 -0.12 -5.95 6.61
N LYS A 329 0.09 -6.93 7.50
CA LYS A 329 0.45 -6.65 8.89
C LYS A 329 1.82 -5.99 8.99
N THR A 330 2.79 -6.46 8.21
CA THR A 330 4.13 -5.85 8.18
C THR A 330 4.10 -4.41 7.67
N ARG A 331 3.26 -4.11 6.66
CA ARG A 331 3.09 -2.73 6.16
C ARG A 331 2.30 -1.85 7.15
N GLU A 332 1.29 -2.40 7.81
CA GLU A 332 0.55 -1.74 8.89
C GLU A 332 1.48 -1.39 10.07
N GLU A 333 2.36 -2.30 10.47
CA GLU A 333 3.40 -2.06 11.49
C GLU A 333 4.40 -0.98 11.06
N GLN A 334 4.83 -0.97 9.80
CA GLN A 334 5.67 0.11 9.25
C GLN A 334 4.96 1.46 9.32
N CYS A 335 3.68 1.53 8.95
CA CYS A 335 2.87 2.74 9.08
C CYS A 335 2.75 3.22 10.52
N ASN A 336 2.48 2.32 11.46
CA ASN A 336 2.37 2.65 12.88
C ASN A 336 3.67 3.27 13.40
N LYS A 337 4.80 2.62 13.10
CA LYS A 337 6.13 3.11 13.51
C LYS A 337 6.53 4.42 12.82
N ARG A 338 6.21 4.60 11.53
CA ARG A 338 6.59 5.79 10.75
C ARG A 338 5.82 7.04 11.20
N TRP A 339 4.53 6.90 11.51
CA TRP A 339 3.66 8.07 11.69
C TRP A 339 2.86 8.09 12.98
N VAL A 340 2.32 6.95 13.40
CA VAL A 340 1.38 6.92 14.53
C VAL A 340 2.12 7.23 15.84
N ASP A 341 3.25 6.59 16.08
CA ASP A 341 4.03 6.83 17.31
C ASP A 341 4.49 8.29 17.44
N GLN A 342 4.99 8.88 16.35
CA GLN A 342 5.43 10.28 16.34
C GLN A 342 4.26 11.26 16.48
N ALA A 343 3.13 10.97 15.83
CA ALA A 343 1.91 11.77 15.96
C ALA A 343 1.39 11.80 17.41
N PHE A 344 1.39 10.65 18.09
CA PHE A 344 1.01 10.59 19.51
C PHE A 344 1.97 11.35 20.41
N LEU A 345 3.27 11.30 20.15
CA LEU A 345 4.26 12.13 20.87
C LEU A 345 3.99 13.62 20.65
N ASN A 346 3.74 14.05 19.41
CA ASN A 346 3.41 15.44 19.09
C ASN A 346 2.13 15.90 19.80
N LEU A 347 1.10 15.03 19.87
CA LEU A 347 -0.14 15.31 20.60
C LEU A 347 0.12 15.50 22.09
N ILE A 348 0.89 14.60 22.71
CA ILE A 348 1.25 14.70 24.13
C ILE A 348 2.00 16.01 24.38
N MET A 349 2.99 16.34 23.56
CA MET A 349 3.76 17.58 23.67
C MET A 349 2.87 18.82 23.49
N GLY A 350 1.93 18.78 22.55
CA GLY A 350 0.97 19.87 22.34
C GLY A 350 0.03 20.07 23.53
N VAL A 351 -0.51 19.00 24.09
CA VAL A 351 -1.36 19.04 25.30
C VAL A 351 -0.55 19.57 26.50
N LEU A 352 0.68 19.09 26.70
CA LEU A 352 1.57 19.59 27.74
C LEU A 352 1.88 21.08 27.57
N GLY A 353 2.10 21.54 26.32
CA GLY A 353 2.30 22.96 26.01
C GLY A 353 1.07 23.81 26.37
N VAL A 354 -0.14 23.37 26.00
CA VAL A 354 -1.39 24.06 26.36
C VAL A 354 -1.58 24.11 27.88
N ILE A 355 -1.29 23.00 28.57
CA ILE A 355 -1.33 22.95 30.04
C ILE A 355 -0.33 23.95 30.63
N LEU A 356 0.92 23.95 30.18
CA LEU A 356 1.95 24.87 30.67
C LEU A 356 1.59 26.34 30.43
N VAL A 357 1.00 26.68 29.28
CA VAL A 357 0.51 28.05 29.01
C VAL A 357 -0.67 28.40 29.91
N ALA A 358 -1.63 27.50 30.08
CA ALA A 358 -2.80 27.73 30.93
C ALA A 358 -2.46 27.88 32.43
N PHE A 359 -1.49 27.10 32.93
CA PHE A 359 -1.05 27.16 34.33
C PHE A 359 0.03 28.23 34.55
N GLY A 360 0.93 28.47 33.60
CA GLY A 360 1.91 29.55 33.66
C GLY A 360 1.29 30.94 33.55
N GLY A 361 0.26 31.11 32.70
CA GLY A 361 -0.51 32.35 32.60
C GLY A 361 -1.30 32.67 33.87
N ARG A 362 -1.74 31.65 34.61
CA ARG A 362 -2.36 31.82 35.95
C ARG A 362 -1.38 32.29 37.01
N TRP A 363 -0.10 31.98 36.88
CA TRP A 363 0.93 32.38 37.85
C TRP A 363 1.46 33.80 37.59
N TRP A 364 1.24 34.35 36.39
CA TRP A 364 1.64 35.71 36.04
C TRP A 364 0.53 36.75 36.28
N LEU A 365 -0.73 36.32 36.33
CA LEU A 365 -1.91 37.19 36.50
C LEU A 365 -2.53 37.17 37.92
N GLY A 366 -1.94 36.42 38.86
CA GLY A 366 -2.33 36.39 40.27
C GLY A 366 -1.10 36.63 41.14
#